data_AF-A0A4Q7QTC9-F1
#
_entry.id   AF-A0A4Q7QTC9-F1
#
_cell.length_a   1.000
_cell.length_b   1.000
_cell.length_c   1.000
_cell.angle_alpha   90.00
_cell.angle_beta   90.00
_cell.angle_gamma   90.00
#
_symmetry.space_group_name_H-M   'P 1'
#
loop_
_entity.id
_entity.type
_entity.pdbx_description
1 polymer ?
#
loop_
_entity_poly.entity_id
_entity_poly.type
_entity_poly.pdbx_seq_one_letter_code
_entity_poly.pdbx_strand_id
1 'polypeptide(L)' 'MDTKDFKAANLSENLVDEIQSLEEKISQQANKKVVVIAYEQGSEGNL' A
#
# COMPACT_ATOMS: atom_id res chain seq x y z
N MET A 1 17.46 -16.66 -1.66
CA MET A 1 16.50 -15.61 -1.25
C MET A 1 15.80 -15.20 -2.52
N ASP A 2 14.58 -15.68 -2.74
CA ASP A 2 13.73 -15.15 -3.81
C ASP A 2 13.39 -13.71 -3.44
N THR A 3 14.16 -12.77 -3.96
CA THR A 3 13.84 -11.35 -3.86
C THR A 3 12.68 -11.10 -4.80
N LYS A 4 11.46 -11.32 -4.31
CA LYS A 4 10.26 -10.87 -5.01
C LYS A 4 10.40 -9.37 -5.22
N ASP A 5 10.50 -8.94 -6.47
CA ASP A 5 10.57 -7.53 -6.80
C ASP A 5 9.21 -6.90 -6.45
N PHE A 6 9.21 -6.04 -5.44
CA PHE A 6 8.05 -5.25 -5.06
C PHE A 6 8.15 -3.88 -5.71
N LYS A 7 7.13 -3.52 -6.50
CA LYS A 7 6.99 -2.18 -7.06
C LYS A 7 5.90 -1.43 -6.31
N ALA A 8 6.07 -0.13 -6.12
CA ALA A 8 5.00 0.70 -5.55
C ALA A 8 3.74 0.53 -6.41
N ALA A 9 2.62 0.25 -5.78
CA ALA A 9 1.38 0.01 -6.51
C ALA A 9 0.92 1.29 -7.22
N ASN A 10 0.55 1.18 -8.49
CA ASN A 10 -0.03 2.29 -9.22
C ASN A 10 -1.55 2.28 -9.05
N LEU A 11 -2.02 2.94 -7.99
CA LEU A 11 -3.44 2.96 -7.62
C LEU A 11 -4.18 4.12 -8.29
N SER A 12 -5.47 3.94 -8.52
CA SER A 12 -6.35 5.04 -8.96
C SER A 12 -6.51 6.10 -7.86
N GLU A 13 -6.76 7.34 -8.24
CA GLU A 13 -6.95 8.46 -7.31
C GLU A 13 -8.06 8.17 -6.27
N ASN A 14 -9.21 7.65 -6.71
CA ASN A 14 -10.30 7.28 -5.80
C ASN A 14 -9.85 6.28 -4.71
N LEU A 15 -9.02 5.30 -5.07
CA LEU A 15 -8.53 4.30 -4.11
C LEU A 15 -7.48 4.90 -3.18
N VAL A 16 -6.66 5.84 -3.65
CA VAL A 16 -5.75 6.61 -2.80
C VAL A 16 -6.52 7.40 -1.74
N ASP A 17 -7.62 8.05 -2.11
CA ASP A 17 -8.47 8.81 -1.19
C ASP A 17 -9.13 7.90 -0.12
N GLU A 18 -9.58 6.71 -0.52
CA GLU A 18 -10.11 5.71 0.40
C GLU A 18 -9.04 5.22 1.40
N ILE A 19 -7.82 5.00 0.93
CA ILE A 19 -6.68 4.58 1.78
C ILE A 19 -6.31 5.69 2.76
N GLN A 20 -6.24 6.95 2.32
CA GLN A 20 -5.96 8.09 3.20
C GLN A 20 -7.03 8.21 4.30
N SER A 21 -8.30 8.08 3.94
CA SER A 21 -9.41 8.08 4.90
C SER A 21 -9.30 6.94 5.93
N LEU A 22 -8.77 5.78 5.52
CA LEU A 22 -8.49 4.66 6.41
C LEU A 22 -7.29 4.93 7.33
N GLU A 23 -6.19 5.46 6.78
CA GLU A 23 -5.00 5.86 7.53
C GLU A 23 -5.34 6.82 8.68
N GLU A 24 -6.18 7.81 8.40
CA GLU A 24 -6.64 8.79 9.39
C GLU A 24 -7.45 8.13 10.50
N LYS A 25 -8.43 7.28 10.16
CA LYS A 25 -9.26 6.55 11.14
C LYS A 25 -8.40 5.69 12.07
N ILE A 26 -7.46 4.93 11.51
CA ILE A 26 -6.57 4.08 12.31
C ILE A 26 -5.65 4.94 13.17
N SER A 27 -5.10 6.02 12.61
CA SER A 27 -4.20 6.91 13.36
C SER A 27 -4.88 7.52 14.59
N GLN A 28 -6.15 7.94 14.44
CA GLN A 28 -6.95 8.47 15.54
C GLN A 28 -7.22 7.40 16.61
N GLN A 29 -7.65 6.20 16.22
CA GLN A 29 -7.94 5.11 17.16
C GLN A 29 -6.70 4.62 17.90
N ALA A 30 -5.56 4.58 17.21
CA ALA A 30 -4.30 4.10 17.75
C ALA A 30 -3.50 5.17 18.51
N ASN A 31 -3.99 6.42 18.53
CA ASN A 31 -3.31 7.61 19.06
C ASN A 31 -1.83 7.70 18.62
N LYS A 32 -1.58 7.42 17.34
CA LYS A 32 -0.25 7.46 16.72
C LYS A 32 -0.40 7.65 15.22
N LYS A 33 0.64 8.15 14.57
CA LYS A 33 0.66 8.26 13.10
C LYS A 33 0.80 6.87 12.48
N VAL A 34 -0.12 6.53 11.57
CA VAL A 34 -0.07 5.32 10.74
C VAL A 34 0.18 5.73 9.29
N VAL A 35 0.95 4.90 8.58
CA VAL A 35 1.23 5.05 7.15
C VAL A 35 1.05 3.68 6.51
N VAL A 36 0.34 3.62 5.38
CA VAL A 36 0.10 2.44 4.57
C VAL A 36 1.03 2.50 3.36
N ILE A 37 1.70 1.39 3.09
CA ILE A 37 2.55 1.23 1.91
C ILE A 37 1.99 0.06 1.09
N ALA A 38 1.49 0.37 -0.10
CA ALA A 38 0.96 -0.61 -1.04
C ALA A 38 2.01 -0.99 -2.08
N TYR A 39 2.23 -2.29 -2.24
CA TYR A 39 3.12 -2.85 -3.25
C TYR A 39 2.36 -3.79 -4.17
N GLU A 40 2.68 -3.73 -5.46
CA GLU A 40 2.34 -4.77 -6.40
C GLU A 40 3.33 -5.93 -6.27
N GLN A 41 2.80 -7.14 -6.16
CA GLN A 41 3.61 -8.34 -6.26
C GLN A 41 4.04 -8.48 -7.72
N GLY A 42 5.33 -8.37 -8.01
CA GLY A 42 5.86 -8.74 -9.32
C GLY A 42 5.52 -10.19 -9.62
N SER A 43 4.88 -10.45 -10.76
CA SER A 43 4.79 -11.81 -11.29
C SER A 43 6.21 -12.31 -11.54
N GLU A 44 6.58 -13.44 -10.93
CA GLU A 44 7.73 -14.21 -11.40
C GLU A 44 7.51 -14.49 -12.90
N GLY A 45 8.53 -14.16 -13.71
CA GLY A 45 8.38 -13.89 -15.14
C GLY A 45 7.71 -14.98 -15.98
N ASN A 46 7.03 -14.55 -17.05
CA ASN A 46 6.99 -15.34 -18.27
C ASN A 46 8.33 -15.11 -18.99
N LEU A 47 9.22 -16.11 -18.91
CA LEU A 47 10.32 -16.32 -19.85
C LEU A 47 9.78 -16.68 -21.23
#